data_AF-A0A7Y2URX8-F1
#
_entry.id   AF-A0A7Y2URX8-F1
#
_cell.length_a   1.000
_cell.length_b   1.000
_cell.length_c   1.000
_cell.angle_alpha   90.00
_cell.angle_beta   90.00
_cell.angle_gamma   90.00
#
_symmetry.space_group_name_H-M   'P 1'
#
loop_
_entity.id
_entity.type
_entity.pdbx_description
1 polymer ?
#
loop_
_entity_poly.entity_id
_entity_poly.type
_entity_poly.pdbx_seq_one_letter_code
_entity_poly.pdbx_strand_id
1 'polypeptide(L)' 'MVEKVIIMGAAGRDFHNFNVYFRDNERYEVVCFTATQIPDIDDRHYPPQLSGALYP' A
#
# COMPACT_ATOMS: atom_id res chain seq x y z
N MET A 1 -10.84 -6.42 15.65
CA MET A 1 -10.95 -5.03 15.15
C MET A 1 -9.95 -4.92 14.03
N VAL A 2 -10.33 -4.39 12.87
CA VAL A 2 -9.41 -4.24 11.73
C VAL A 2 -8.47 -3.05 12.00
N GLU A 3 -7.17 -3.26 11.88
CA GLU A 3 -6.17 -2.20 12.05
C GLU A 3 -6.00 -1.39 10.77
N LYS A 4 -6.28 -0.07 10.82
CA LYS A 4 -6.00 0.86 9.72
C LYS A 4 -4.53 1.24 9.70
N VAL A 5 -3.86 1.05 8.56
CA VAL A 5 -2.41 1.21 8.43
C VAL A 5 -2.06 2.17 7.29
N ILE A 6 -1.10 3.06 7.54
CA ILE A 6 -0.41 3.82 6.50
C ILE A 6 0.98 3.22 6.35
N ILE A 7 1.40 2.93 5.12
CA ILE A 7 2.74 2.42 4.84
C ILE A 7 3.60 3.57 4.33
N MET A 8 4.65 3.91 5.08
CA MET A 8 5.57 4.99 4.68
C MET A 8 6.79 4.44 3.95
N GLY A 9 7.10 4.99 2.77
CA GLY A 9 8.26 4.58 1.98
C GLY A 9 8.45 5.40 0.70
N ALA A 10 9.21 4.81 -0.23
CA ALA A 10 9.58 5.41 -1.50
C ALA A 10 9.54 4.36 -2.63
N ALA A 11 8.38 3.72 -2.80
CA ALA A 11 8.06 2.86 -3.95
C ALA A 11 9.01 1.67 -4.19
N GLY A 12 9.53 1.07 -3.11
CA GLY A 12 10.40 -0.10 -3.12
C GLY A 12 9.94 -1.16 -2.13
N ARG A 13 10.59 -1.21 -0.96
CA ARG A 13 10.32 -2.24 0.07
C ARG A 13 8.92 -2.12 0.70
N ASP A 14 8.39 -0.92 0.82
CA ASP A 14 7.00 -0.64 1.21
C ASP A 14 6.00 -1.41 0.34
N PHE A 15 6.11 -1.33 -0.98
CA PHE A 15 5.26 -2.08 -1.90
C PHE A 15 5.48 -3.60 -1.78
N HIS A 16 6.73 -4.04 -1.58
CA HIS A 16 7.01 -5.45 -1.34
C HIS A 16 6.35 -5.96 -0.06
N ASN A 17 6.50 -5.25 1.06
CA ASN A 17 5.89 -5.58 2.34
C ASN A 17 4.35 -5.65 2.22
N PHE A 18 3.76 -4.69 1.48
CA PHE A 18 2.34 -4.76 1.16
C PHE A 18 1.99 -6.08 0.47
N ASN A 19 2.63 -6.38 -0.65
CA ASN A 19 2.35 -7.58 -1.45
C ASN A 19 2.51 -8.91 -0.71
N VAL A 20 3.48 -9.01 0.22
CA VAL A 20 3.81 -10.28 0.87
C VAL A 20 3.15 -10.47 2.23
N TYR A 21 2.67 -9.40 2.89
CA TYR A 21 2.14 -9.50 4.26
C TYR A 21 0.79 -8.83 4.47
N PHE A 22 0.56 -7.66 3.87
CA PHE A 22 -0.68 -6.90 4.08
C PHE A 22 -1.75 -7.23 3.04
N ARG A 23 -1.35 -7.57 1.83
CA ARG A 23 -2.24 -7.95 0.73
C ARG A 23 -3.06 -9.17 1.16
N ASP A 24 -4.37 -9.06 1.03
CA ASP A 24 -5.37 -10.07 1.41
C ASP A 24 -5.35 -10.51 2.89
N ASN A 25 -4.78 -9.69 3.78
CA ASN A 25 -4.78 -9.94 5.21
C ASN A 25 -5.91 -9.18 5.91
N GLU A 26 -7.01 -9.87 6.25
CA GLU A 26 -8.22 -9.29 6.85
C GLU A 26 -7.99 -8.57 8.20
N ARG A 27 -6.82 -8.79 8.82
CA ARG A 27 -6.42 -8.05 10.02
C ARG A 27 -6.18 -6.56 9.71
N TYR A 28 -5.72 -6.23 8.50
CA TYR A 28 -5.26 -4.89 8.17
C TYR A 28 -6.06 -4.27 7.02
N GLU A 29 -6.31 -2.97 7.14
CA GLU A 29 -6.82 -2.11 6.07
C GLU A 29 -5.73 -1.07 5.77
N VAL A 30 -4.93 -1.33 4.72
CA VAL A 30 -3.91 -0.37 4.26
C VAL A 30 -4.60 0.76 3.51
N VAL A 31 -4.64 1.94 4.11
CA VAL A 31 -5.41 3.08 3.57
C VAL A 31 -4.61 3.96 2.63
N CYS A 32 -3.28 3.95 2.73
CA CYS A 32 -2.41 4.86 1.98
C CYS A 32 -0.95 4.40 1.98
N PHE A 33 -0.25 4.72 0.90
CA PHE A 33 1.21 4.77 0.82
C PHE A 33 1.66 6.23 0.80
N THR A 34 2.69 6.58 1.57
CA THR A 34 3.35 7.88 1.36
C THR A 34 4.41 7.74 0.28
N ALA A 35 4.59 8.75 -0.57
CA ALA A 35 5.57 8.71 -1.65
C ALA A 35 6.21 10.10 -1.87
N THR A 36 6.90 10.62 -0.86
CA THR A 36 7.42 12.01 -0.86
C THR A 36 8.83 12.18 -1.42
N GLN A 37 9.58 11.08 -1.58
CA GLN A 37 11.00 11.11 -1.92
C GLN A 37 11.30 11.01 -3.42
N ILE A 38 10.30 10.69 -4.24
CA ILE A 38 10.42 10.55 -5.69
C ILE A 38 9.66 11.71 -6.33
N PRO A 39 10.30 12.53 -7.19
CA PRO A 39 9.61 13.60 -7.90
C PRO A 39 8.47 13.06 -8.78
N ASP A 40 7.40 13.85 -8.91
CA ASP A 40 6.29 13.63 -9.86
C ASP A 40 5.49 12.31 -9.68
N ILE A 41 5.42 11.78 -8.44
CA ILE A 41 4.63 10.56 -8.15
C ILE A 41 3.58 10.72 -7.04
N ASP A 42 3.40 11.92 -6.52
CA ASP A 42 2.43 12.24 -5.47
C ASP A 42 0.98 11.92 -5.86
N ASP A 43 0.64 12.08 -7.14
CA ASP A 43 -0.68 11.73 -7.69
C ASP A 43 -0.78 10.28 -8.20
N ARG A 44 0.28 9.46 -8.06
CA ARG A 44 0.27 8.08 -8.55
C ARG A 44 -0.39 7.15 -7.55
N HIS A 45 -1.23 6.27 -8.07
CA HIS A 45 -1.94 5.27 -7.28
C HIS A 45 -1.25 3.92 -7.39
N TYR A 46 -1.29 3.14 -6.31
CA TYR A 46 -0.90 1.73 -6.38
C TYR A 46 -1.85 0.99 -7.34
N PRO A 47 -1.34 0.13 -8.26
CA PRO A 47 -2.21 -0.48 -9.28
C PRO A 47 -3.31 -1.37 -8.67
N PRO A 48 -4.60 -1.15 -9.01
CA PRO A 48 -5.70 -1.99 -8.51
C PRO A 48 -5.48 -3.48 -8.80
N GLN A 49 -4.92 -3.81 -9.96
CA GLN A 49 -4.64 -5.19 -10.38
C GLN A 49 -3.61 -5.90 -9.48
N LEU A 50 -2.85 -5.17 -8.67
CA LEU A 50 -1.87 -5.71 -7.72
C LEU A 50 -2.36 -5.65 -6.26
N SER A 51 -3.51 -5.02 -6.01
CA SER A 51 -3.96 -4.67 -4.65
C SER A 51 -4.59 -5.82 -3.87
N GLY A 52 -5.04 -6.88 -4.57
CA GLY A 52 -5.70 -8.03 -3.94
C GLY A 52 -7.22 -7.83 -3.82
N ALA A 53 -7.92 -8.85 -3.32
CA ALA A 53 -9.38 -8.90 -3.29
C ALA A 53 -10.01 -7.98 -2.23
N LEU A 54 -9.23 -7.59 -1.21
CA LEU A 54 -9.68 -6.72 -0.12
C LEU A 54 -9.61 -5.22 -0.45
N TYR A 55 -9.11 -4.86 -1.64
CA TYR A 55 -8.84 -3.48 -2.04
C TYR A 55 -9.46 -3.18 -3.42
N PRO A 56 -9.91 -1.94 -3.67
CA PRO A 56 -10.56 -1.54 -4.92
C PRO A 56 -9.61 -1.51 -6.13
#